data_AF-A0A0K1P689-F1
#
_entry.id   AF-A0A0K1P689-F1
#
_cell.length_a   1.000
_cell.length_b   1.000
_cell.length_c   1.000
_cell.angle_alpha   90.00
_cell.angle_beta   90.00
_cell.angle_gamma   90.00
#
_symmetry.space_group_name_H-M   'P 1'
#
loop_
_entity.id
_entity.type
_entity.pdbx_description
1 polymer ?
#
loop_
_entity_poly.entity_id
_entity_poly.type
_entity_poly.pdbx_seq_one_letter_code
_entity_poly.pdbx_strand_id
1 'polypeptide(L)'
;MPKIIDKKIKLIAIKKFLSGEKPKSIKEDLNLKSGVAQIYQWVKRYNINELESELDYSPCEVNIYMQKDIENKLLKKENQKLEKEIKNLKKEKLKDRAKIEFLEKRMPSCMNLSKEQMKIQTSKKAWKNDAYNIIFYDNSVELNLKDKCKALFVNYSNYAKWKIKYHDILSRGKTTKLKRKYNKRAIELINKFTKLNGASGARNVSSWITDNHAVNISYKIVNELRNNKLVKLPKIKRVAKKYTSQRGNVVPDLIKKDFKSQYNFHKIGLDGSYLDLIINGKKTKILGEFAYNWYNRDMIAYNFDFSENSQVVSKTIMDIINVVSNYKVDYSIIQMDRGTANTSNIVKNIIECYPNFVLSMSEAGFKHNAPTESLNGWFKESFFAEYGNIFLSIQEFLNKFDEFIIKRNSLQTYIYNKKRSQII
;
A
#
# COMPACT_ATOMS: atom_id res chain seq x y z
N MET A 1 20.22 75.71 -1.03
CA MET A 1 21.14 75.89 0.10
C MET A 1 22.57 75.62 -0.38
N PRO A 2 23.51 76.59 -0.29
CA PRO A 2 24.90 76.31 -0.60
C PRO A 2 25.42 75.31 0.43
N LYS A 3 25.92 74.16 -0.03
CA LYS A 3 26.59 73.18 0.84
C LYS A 3 27.78 73.90 1.47
N ILE A 4 27.76 74.04 2.80
CA ILE A 4 28.89 74.51 3.58
C ILE A 4 30.03 73.53 3.32
N ILE A 5 30.95 73.90 2.44
CA ILE A 5 32.19 73.17 2.25
C ILE A 5 33.08 73.57 3.42
N ASP A 6 33.54 72.57 4.16
CA ASP A 6 34.40 72.75 5.32
C ASP A 6 35.60 73.66 4.94
N LYS A 7 35.81 74.72 5.73
CA LYS A 7 36.91 75.69 5.57
C LYS A 7 38.24 74.95 5.41
N LYS A 8 38.41 73.80 6.07
CA LYS A 8 39.60 72.95 6.01
C LYS A 8 39.83 72.33 4.63
N ILE A 9 38.78 71.80 3.99
CA ILE A 9 38.89 71.20 2.65
C ILE A 9 39.26 72.27 1.62
N LYS A 10 38.69 73.48 1.75
CA LYS A 10 39.02 74.62 0.90
C LYS A 10 40.51 75.00 1.01
N LEU A 11 41.05 75.08 2.23
CA LEU A 11 42.46 75.42 2.49
C LEU A 11 43.42 74.36 1.92
N ILE A 12 43.14 73.08 2.11
CA ILE A 12 43.97 71.98 1.57
C ILE A 12 43.99 72.01 0.03
N ALA A 13 42.83 72.26 -0.61
CA ALA A 13 42.74 72.37 -2.06
C ALA A 13 43.57 73.54 -2.62
N ILE A 14 43.57 74.70 -1.93
CA ILE A 14 44.38 75.86 -2.32
C ILE A 14 45.87 75.54 -2.20
N LYS A 15 46.32 74.90 -1.11
CA LYS A 15 47.73 74.55 -0.90
C LYS A 15 48.27 73.61 -1.99
N LYS A 16 47.54 72.53 -2.29
CA LYS A 16 47.89 71.59 -3.37
C LYS A 16 47.97 72.28 -4.74
N PHE A 17 47.05 73.23 -4.99
CA PHE A 17 47.06 73.99 -6.24
C PHE A 17 48.27 74.92 -6.34
N LEU A 18 48.60 75.64 -5.26
CA LEU A 18 49.77 76.52 -5.22
C LEU A 18 51.10 75.75 -5.27
N SER A 19 51.13 74.50 -4.82
CA SER A 19 52.29 73.61 -4.99
C SER A 19 52.40 72.96 -6.37
N GLY A 20 51.55 73.37 -7.33
CA GLY A 20 51.62 72.95 -8.73
C GLY A 20 50.85 71.68 -9.08
N GLU A 21 50.05 71.10 -8.18
CA GLU A 21 49.20 69.95 -8.52
C GLU A 21 48.07 70.36 -9.49
N LYS A 22 47.77 69.49 -10.45
CA LYS A 22 46.69 69.73 -11.41
C LYS A 22 45.32 69.71 -10.69
N PRO A 23 44.44 70.69 -10.91
CA PRO A 23 43.12 70.77 -10.26
C PRO A 23 42.24 69.53 -10.40
N LYS A 24 42.40 68.79 -11.51
CA LYS A 24 41.67 67.54 -11.74
C LYS A 24 42.08 66.47 -10.72
N SER A 25 43.37 66.37 -10.41
CA SER A 25 43.90 65.48 -9.37
C SER A 25 43.40 65.90 -7.99
N ILE A 26 43.46 67.20 -7.67
CA ILE A 26 43.00 67.74 -6.39
C ILE A 26 41.51 67.47 -6.16
N LYS A 27 40.69 67.61 -7.22
CA LYS A 27 39.25 67.31 -7.16
C LYS A 27 38.99 65.84 -6.83
N GLU A 28 39.71 64.93 -7.48
CA GLU A 28 39.60 63.50 -7.29
C GLU A 28 40.08 63.10 -5.88
N ASP A 29 41.23 63.60 -5.45
CA ASP A 29 41.81 63.37 -4.13
C ASP A 29 40.90 63.83 -2.99
N LEU A 30 40.31 65.03 -3.10
CA LEU A 30 39.45 65.62 -2.07
C LEU A 30 37.96 65.31 -2.28
N ASN A 31 37.62 64.48 -3.26
CA ASN A 31 36.26 64.09 -3.64
C ASN A 31 35.29 65.29 -3.75
N LEU A 32 35.76 66.38 -4.35
CA LEU A 32 34.97 67.60 -4.48
C LEU A 32 33.84 67.38 -5.49
N LYS A 33 32.60 67.47 -5.01
CA LYS A 33 31.40 67.35 -5.88
C LYS A 33 31.32 68.46 -6.91
N SER A 34 31.88 69.61 -6.61
CA SER A 34 31.92 70.78 -7.49
C SER A 34 33.04 70.65 -8.53
N GLY A 35 32.85 71.23 -9.72
CA GLY A 35 33.84 71.16 -10.80
C GLY A 35 35.18 71.83 -10.45
N VAL A 36 36.19 71.55 -11.27
CA VAL A 36 37.54 72.14 -11.22
C VAL A 36 37.52 73.68 -11.12
N ALA A 37 36.52 74.33 -11.71
CA ALA A 37 36.30 75.77 -11.63
C ALA A 37 36.18 76.31 -10.19
N GLN A 38 35.70 75.51 -9.24
CA GLN A 38 35.58 75.94 -7.85
C GLN A 38 36.95 76.08 -7.16
N ILE A 39 37.92 75.22 -7.51
CA ILE A 39 39.29 75.30 -6.99
C ILE A 39 39.95 76.60 -7.45
N TYR A 40 39.82 76.95 -8.73
CA TYR A 40 40.30 78.23 -9.26
C TYR A 40 39.64 79.43 -8.59
N GLN A 41 38.33 79.37 -8.31
CA GLN A 41 37.64 80.45 -7.58
C GLN A 41 38.11 80.57 -6.14
N TRP A 42 38.43 79.47 -5.47
CA TRP A 42 38.95 79.50 -4.12
C TRP A 42 40.33 80.13 -4.04
N VAL A 43 41.22 79.76 -4.97
CA VAL A 43 42.56 80.34 -5.08
C VAL A 43 42.47 81.84 -5.42
N LYS A 44 41.62 82.22 -6.38
CA LYS A 44 41.43 83.63 -6.79
C LYS A 44 40.90 84.54 -5.67
N ARG A 45 40.16 83.97 -4.71
CA ARG A 45 39.55 84.71 -3.60
C ARG A 45 40.37 84.66 -2.31
N TYR A 46 41.54 84.01 -2.31
CA TYR A 46 42.37 83.86 -1.09
C TYR A 46 43.55 84.81 -1.11
N ASN A 47 43.76 85.52 -0.01
CA ASN A 47 44.90 86.42 0.18
C ASN A 47 46.02 85.65 0.92
N ILE A 48 47.24 85.65 0.38
CA ILE A 48 48.30 84.69 0.76
C ILE A 48 48.84 84.87 2.20
N ASN A 49 48.57 86.00 2.84
CA ASN A 49 49.12 86.34 4.17
C ASN A 49 48.40 85.67 5.36
N GLU A 50 47.31 84.93 5.17
CA GLU A 50 46.54 84.28 6.26
C GLU A 50 46.94 82.80 6.50
N LEU A 51 47.89 82.24 5.75
CA LEU A 51 48.10 80.78 5.72
C LEU A 51 49.00 80.24 6.85
N GLU A 52 49.76 81.09 7.53
CA GLU A 52 50.78 80.66 8.50
C GLU A 52 50.32 80.66 9.97
N SER A 53 49.10 81.09 10.29
CA SER A 53 48.63 81.21 11.68
C SER A 53 47.50 80.25 12.13
N GLU A 54 46.95 79.41 11.24
CA GLU A 54 45.83 78.48 11.57
C GLU A 54 46.14 76.97 11.36
N LEU A 55 47.40 76.58 11.19
CA LEU A 55 47.77 75.19 10.87
C LEU A 55 48.75 74.57 11.88
N ASP A 56 48.26 74.35 13.10
CA ASP A 56 48.90 73.42 14.04
C ASP A 56 48.02 72.17 14.17
N TYR A 57 48.16 71.25 13.21
CA TYR A 57 47.57 69.91 13.30
C TYR A 57 48.67 68.87 13.11
N SER A 58 48.85 68.05 14.14
CA SER A 58 49.82 66.95 14.15
C SER A 58 49.53 65.96 13.01
N PRO A 59 50.53 65.55 12.21
CA PRO A 59 50.40 64.55 11.15
C PRO A 59 49.73 63.23 11.57
N CYS A 60 49.74 62.90 12.86
CA CYS A 60 49.17 61.67 13.40
C CYS A 60 47.63 61.63 13.33
N GLU A 61 46.93 62.74 13.55
CA GLU A 61 45.46 62.73 13.62
C GLU A 61 44.80 62.57 12.24
N VAL A 62 45.36 63.21 11.21
CA VAL A 62 44.87 63.10 9.83
C VAL A 62 45.01 61.67 9.29
N ASN A 63 46.11 60.99 9.65
CA ASN A 63 46.36 59.60 9.25
C ASN A 63 45.33 58.62 9.83
N ILE A 64 44.92 58.81 11.09
CA ILE A 64 43.94 57.93 11.76
C ILE A 64 42.54 58.04 11.11
N TYR A 65 42.10 59.25 10.78
CA TYR A 65 40.80 59.45 10.13
C TYR A 65 40.78 58.91 8.70
N MET A 66 41.86 59.09 7.92
CA MET A 66 41.96 58.52 6.58
C MET A 66 41.97 56.97 6.61
N GLN A 67 42.69 56.36 7.55
CA GLN A 67 42.70 54.91 7.72
C GLN A 67 41.31 54.36 8.08
N LYS A 68 40.58 54.99 9.02
CA LYS A 68 39.22 54.59 9.39
C LYS A 68 38.21 54.73 8.25
N ASP A 69 38.32 55.74 7.39
CA ASP A 69 37.40 55.91 6.25
C ASP A 69 37.68 54.88 5.12
N ILE A 70 38.95 54.52 4.91
CA ILE A 70 39.35 53.43 4.01
C ILE A 70 38.83 52.09 4.52
N GLU A 71 39.02 51.80 5.81
CA GLU A 71 38.57 50.56 6.45
C GLU A 71 37.04 50.42 6.40
N ASN A 72 36.30 51.49 6.71
CA ASN A 72 34.83 51.50 6.58
C ASN A 72 34.33 51.29 5.15
N LYS A 73 35.04 51.81 4.14
CA LYS A 73 34.71 51.56 2.72
C LYS A 73 34.96 50.11 2.33
N LEU A 74 36.03 49.49 2.82
CA LEU A 74 36.34 48.08 2.60
C LEU A 74 35.26 47.19 3.24
N LEU A 75 34.94 47.43 4.51
CA LEU A 75 33.89 46.69 5.24
C LEU A 75 32.51 46.80 4.57
N LYS A 76 32.12 47.98 4.06
CA LYS A 76 30.86 48.14 3.32
C LYS A 76 30.83 47.32 2.02
N LYS A 77 31.95 47.27 1.28
CA LYS A 77 32.05 46.44 0.07
C LYS A 77 31.98 44.95 0.39
N GLU A 78 32.62 44.53 1.47
CA GLU A 78 32.62 43.14 1.94
C GLU A 78 31.23 42.70 2.42
N ASN A 79 30.54 43.53 3.20
CA ASN A 79 29.16 43.27 3.60
C ASN A 79 28.22 43.13 2.40
N GLN A 80 28.33 44.00 1.39
CA GLN A 80 27.53 43.88 0.16
C GLN A 80 27.84 42.59 -0.63
N LYS A 81 29.08 42.09 -0.57
CA LYS A 81 29.48 40.82 -1.19
C LYS A 81 28.85 39.65 -0.42
N LEU A 82 28.98 39.64 0.90
CA LEU A 82 28.42 38.61 1.78
C LEU A 82 26.89 38.54 1.69
N GLU A 83 26.19 39.68 1.63
CA GLU A 83 24.74 39.73 1.46
C GLU A 83 24.27 39.09 0.14
N LYS A 84 25.00 39.34 -0.96
CA LYS A 84 24.72 38.71 -2.26
C LYS A 84 24.94 37.21 -2.19
N GLU A 85 26.01 36.77 -1.53
CA GLU A 85 26.34 35.35 -1.36
C GLU A 85 25.28 34.62 -0.53
N ILE A 86 24.86 35.19 0.60
CA ILE A 86 23.77 34.66 1.44
C ILE A 86 22.47 34.56 0.63
N LYS A 87 22.13 35.58 -0.17
CA LYS A 87 20.93 35.58 -1.01
C LYS A 87 20.97 34.46 -2.05
N ASN A 88 22.13 34.21 -2.66
CA ASN A 88 22.34 33.11 -3.60
C ASN A 88 22.20 31.75 -2.91
N LEU A 89 22.86 31.55 -1.76
CA LEU A 89 22.78 30.30 -0.99
C LEU A 89 21.35 29.97 -0.55
N LYS A 90 20.58 30.98 -0.10
CA LYS A 90 19.17 30.81 0.23
C LYS A 90 18.35 30.35 -0.98
N LYS A 91 18.60 30.94 -2.15
CA LYS A 91 17.93 30.56 -3.40
C LYS A 91 18.28 29.13 -3.84
N GLU A 92 19.52 28.71 -3.68
CA GLU A 92 19.95 27.34 -3.98
C GLU A 92 19.33 26.31 -3.05
N LYS A 93 19.32 26.55 -1.73
CA LYS A 93 18.65 25.67 -0.76
C LYS A 93 17.16 25.48 -1.08
N LEU A 94 16.48 26.57 -1.44
CA LEU A 94 15.06 26.54 -1.79
C LEU A 94 14.81 25.73 -3.06
N LYS A 95 15.70 25.86 -4.04
CA LYS A 95 15.69 25.06 -5.27
C LYS A 95 15.92 23.57 -5.01
N ASP A 96 16.83 23.21 -4.11
CA ASP A 96 17.10 21.81 -3.77
C ASP A 96 15.94 21.16 -3.01
N ARG A 97 15.31 21.88 -2.08
CA ARG A 97 14.08 21.43 -1.42
C ARG A 97 12.96 21.16 -2.44
N ALA A 98 12.74 22.10 -3.37
CA ALA A 98 11.75 21.94 -4.42
C ALA A 98 12.06 20.73 -5.34
N LYS A 99 13.34 20.44 -5.63
CA LYS A 99 13.73 19.22 -6.38
C LYS A 99 13.37 17.94 -5.64
N ILE A 100 13.61 17.89 -4.33
CA ILE A 100 13.28 16.72 -3.49
C ILE A 100 11.77 16.51 -3.49
N GLU A 101 10.98 17.54 -3.18
CA GLU A 101 9.52 17.47 -3.18
C GLU A 101 8.96 17.09 -4.56
N PHE A 102 9.58 17.57 -5.64
CA PHE A 102 9.21 17.20 -7.00
C PHE A 102 9.56 15.74 -7.35
N LEU A 103 10.70 15.24 -6.86
CA LEU A 103 11.12 13.84 -7.03
C LEU A 103 10.19 12.89 -6.27
N GLU A 104 9.76 13.24 -5.06
CA GLU A 104 8.82 12.46 -4.24
C GLU A 104 7.50 12.17 -4.97
N LYS A 105 7.04 13.07 -5.86
CA LYS A 105 5.86 12.85 -6.70
C LYS A 105 5.98 11.61 -7.60
N ARG A 106 7.21 11.17 -7.92
CA ARG A 106 7.46 9.98 -8.77
C ARG A 106 8.13 8.84 -8.02
N MET A 107 9.02 9.16 -7.08
CA MET A 107 9.78 8.24 -6.24
C MET A 107 9.59 8.66 -4.79
N PRO A 108 8.54 8.15 -4.13
CA PRO A 108 8.44 8.32 -2.70
C PRO A 108 9.69 7.76 -2.02
N SER A 109 10.19 8.44 -1.00
CA SER A 109 11.35 8.03 -0.19
C SER A 109 11.31 6.59 0.33
N CYS A 110 10.13 5.96 0.40
CA CYS A 110 9.97 4.55 0.76
C CYS A 110 10.38 3.55 -0.34
N MET A 111 10.60 4.00 -1.59
CA MET A 111 11.15 3.18 -2.67
C MET A 111 12.68 3.10 -2.53
N ASN A 112 13.16 2.24 -1.62
CA ASN A 112 14.58 1.95 -1.41
C ASN A 112 15.21 1.25 -2.62
N LEU A 113 15.53 1.98 -3.69
CA LEU A 113 16.23 1.46 -4.88
C LEU A 113 17.73 1.72 -4.79
N SER A 114 18.54 0.71 -5.10
CA SER A 114 19.98 0.88 -5.26
C SER A 114 20.33 1.80 -6.45
N LYS A 115 21.55 2.34 -6.49
CA LYS A 115 22.03 3.18 -7.60
C LYS A 115 21.91 2.48 -8.97
N GLU A 116 22.16 1.18 -9.02
CA GLU A 116 22.03 0.37 -10.25
C GLU A 116 20.57 0.17 -10.65
N GLN A 117 19.71 -0.14 -9.68
CA GLN A 117 18.26 -0.28 -9.92
C GLN A 117 17.65 1.04 -10.42
N MET A 118 18.10 2.18 -9.89
CA MET A 118 17.68 3.50 -10.39
C MET A 118 18.10 3.73 -11.85
N LYS A 119 19.35 3.41 -12.22
CA LYS A 119 19.80 3.52 -13.63
C LYS A 119 18.95 2.64 -14.55
N ILE A 120 18.68 1.41 -14.15
CA ILE A 120 17.83 0.49 -14.92
C ILE A 120 16.40 1.05 -15.04
N GLN A 121 15.82 1.52 -13.94
CA GLN A 121 14.44 1.98 -13.93
C GLN A 121 14.25 3.27 -14.75
N THR A 122 15.13 4.25 -14.56
CA THR A 122 15.08 5.54 -15.27
C THR A 122 15.34 5.41 -16.77
N SER A 123 16.03 4.35 -17.21
CA SER A 123 16.26 4.07 -18.63
C SER A 123 15.00 3.66 -19.39
N LYS A 124 14.00 3.07 -18.70
CA LYS A 124 12.79 2.48 -19.30
C LYS A 124 11.92 3.54 -19.99
N LYS A 125 11.34 3.19 -21.15
CA LYS A 125 10.40 4.08 -21.87
C LYS A 125 9.19 4.47 -21.02
N ALA A 126 8.67 3.54 -20.22
CA ALA A 126 7.56 3.78 -19.29
C ALA A 126 7.89 4.88 -18.28
N TRP A 127 9.05 4.77 -17.63
CA TRP A 127 9.55 5.80 -16.72
C TRP A 127 9.57 7.18 -17.35
N LYS A 128 10.22 7.29 -18.51
CA LYS A 128 10.40 8.57 -19.22
C LYS A 128 9.04 9.20 -19.56
N ASN A 129 8.08 8.40 -20.04
CA ASN A 129 6.75 8.89 -20.39
C ASN A 129 5.97 9.41 -19.16
N ASP A 130 6.04 8.69 -18.04
CA ASP A 130 5.40 9.12 -16.79
C ASP A 130 6.05 10.40 -16.24
N ALA A 131 7.38 10.46 -16.25
CA ALA A 131 8.13 11.65 -15.84
C ALA A 131 7.75 12.87 -16.67
N TYR A 132 7.58 12.71 -18.00
CA TYR A 132 7.13 13.80 -18.86
C TYR A 132 5.68 14.24 -18.56
N ASN A 133 4.77 13.32 -18.23
CA ASN A 133 3.42 13.68 -17.77
C ASN A 133 3.50 14.51 -16.49
N ILE A 134 4.30 14.10 -15.49
CA ILE A 134 4.48 14.85 -14.24
C ILE A 134 5.02 16.25 -14.52
N ILE A 135 6.07 16.37 -15.34
CA ILE A 135 6.67 17.67 -15.69
C ILE A 135 5.66 18.59 -16.38
N PHE A 136 4.80 18.05 -17.26
CA PHE A 136 3.83 18.85 -17.99
C PHE A 136 2.73 19.43 -17.10
N TYR A 137 2.23 18.65 -16.14
CA TYR A 137 1.14 19.06 -15.25
C TYR A 137 1.62 19.76 -13.97
N ASP A 138 2.94 19.91 -13.79
CA ASP A 138 3.50 20.55 -12.61
C ASP A 138 3.60 22.08 -12.78
N ASN A 139 2.85 22.79 -11.94
CA ASN A 139 2.76 24.25 -11.94
C ASN A 139 3.74 24.94 -10.97
N SER A 140 4.73 24.23 -10.39
CA SER A 140 5.72 24.86 -9.52
C SER A 140 6.54 25.91 -10.27
N VAL A 141 6.75 27.06 -9.64
CA VAL A 141 7.49 28.21 -10.19
C VAL A 141 8.95 28.23 -9.73
N GLU A 142 9.27 27.45 -8.71
CA GLU A 142 10.56 27.33 -8.05
C GLU A 142 11.59 26.58 -8.92
N LEU A 143 11.12 25.72 -9.83
CA LEU A 143 11.94 24.94 -10.76
C LEU A 143 11.63 25.34 -12.20
N ASN A 144 12.66 25.70 -12.97
CA ASN A 144 12.50 25.81 -14.42
C ASN A 144 12.39 24.42 -15.06
N LEU A 145 11.93 24.35 -16.31
CA LEU A 145 11.71 23.08 -17.02
C LEU A 145 12.96 22.20 -17.12
N LYS A 146 14.16 22.78 -17.26
CA LYS A 146 15.41 22.02 -17.32
C LYS A 146 15.72 21.36 -15.97
N ASP A 147 15.50 22.09 -14.88
CA ASP A 147 15.67 21.58 -13.52
C ASP A 147 14.65 20.48 -13.21
N LYS A 148 13.38 20.63 -13.62
CA LYS A 148 12.37 19.57 -13.50
C LYS A 148 12.77 18.30 -14.27
N CYS A 149 13.27 18.44 -15.50
CA CYS A 149 13.77 17.31 -16.29
C CYS A 149 14.95 16.62 -15.61
N LYS A 150 15.92 17.39 -15.09
CA LYS A 150 17.09 16.85 -14.39
C LYS A 150 16.69 16.11 -13.11
N ALA A 151 15.75 16.64 -12.35
CA ALA A 151 15.25 16.02 -11.12
C ALA A 151 14.64 14.62 -11.37
N LEU A 152 13.91 14.43 -12.46
CA LEU A 152 13.31 13.13 -12.82
C LEU A 152 14.17 12.26 -13.75
N PHE A 153 15.46 12.59 -13.89
CA PHE A 153 16.42 11.83 -14.70
C PHE A 153 16.02 11.71 -16.18
N VAL A 154 15.44 12.75 -16.76
CA VAL A 154 15.04 12.79 -18.17
C VAL A 154 15.70 13.94 -18.93
N ASN A 155 15.86 13.76 -20.25
CA ASN A 155 16.49 14.75 -21.11
C ASN A 155 15.48 15.80 -21.59
N TYR A 156 15.82 17.09 -21.45
CA TYR A 156 14.97 18.22 -21.84
C TYR A 156 14.59 18.22 -23.33
N SER A 157 15.54 17.96 -24.24
CA SER A 157 15.29 17.93 -25.68
C SER A 157 14.30 16.83 -26.06
N ASN A 158 14.35 15.68 -25.38
CA ASN A 158 13.38 14.60 -25.58
C ASN A 158 12.00 14.93 -25.01
N TYR A 159 11.93 15.64 -23.88
CA TYR A 159 10.68 16.16 -23.35
C TYR A 159 10.02 17.15 -24.34
N ALA A 160 10.78 18.09 -24.90
CA ALA A 160 10.27 19.06 -25.86
C ALA A 160 9.66 18.36 -27.10
N LYS A 161 10.37 17.36 -27.66
CA LYS A 161 9.84 16.53 -28.76
C LYS A 161 8.58 15.76 -28.37
N TRP A 162 8.55 15.20 -27.15
CA TRP A 162 7.40 14.47 -26.63
C TRP A 162 6.17 15.39 -26.44
N LYS A 163 6.37 16.62 -25.93
CA LYS A 163 5.32 17.62 -25.73
C LYS A 163 4.66 17.99 -27.06
N ILE A 164 5.46 18.24 -28.10
CA ILE A 164 4.96 18.53 -29.45
C ILE A 164 4.17 17.33 -29.99
N LYS A 165 4.75 16.12 -29.90
CA LYS A 165 4.13 14.89 -30.41
C LYS A 165 2.74 14.60 -29.82
N TYR A 166 2.53 14.94 -28.55
CA TYR A 166 1.30 14.63 -27.83
C TYR A 166 0.46 15.86 -27.46
N HIS A 167 0.71 17.00 -28.12
CA HIS A 167 0.05 18.27 -27.84
C HIS A 167 -1.47 18.15 -27.74
N ASP A 168 -2.12 17.49 -28.70
CA ASP A 168 -3.58 17.35 -28.76
C ASP A 168 -4.19 16.53 -27.62
N ILE A 169 -3.44 15.59 -27.06
CA ILE A 169 -3.88 14.79 -25.90
C ILE A 169 -3.72 15.61 -24.62
N LEU A 170 -2.60 16.32 -24.52
CA LEU A 170 -2.24 17.12 -23.36
C LEU A 170 -3.13 18.37 -23.23
N SER A 171 -3.49 19.01 -24.34
CA SER A 171 -4.40 20.17 -24.35
C SER A 171 -5.81 19.85 -23.87
N ARG A 172 -6.20 18.56 -23.92
CA ARG A 172 -7.46 18.04 -23.38
C ARG A 172 -7.37 17.64 -21.91
N GLY A 173 -6.27 17.96 -21.23
CA GLY A 173 -6.02 17.62 -19.83
C GLY A 173 -5.82 16.12 -19.58
N LYS A 174 -5.46 15.33 -20.62
CA LYS A 174 -5.24 13.88 -20.49
C LYS A 174 -3.75 13.54 -20.44
N THR A 175 -3.40 12.55 -19.62
CA THR A 175 -2.03 11.99 -19.61
C THR A 175 -1.82 11.09 -20.82
N THR A 176 -0.60 11.07 -21.34
CA THR A 176 -0.26 10.17 -22.44
C THR A 176 0.01 8.78 -21.86
N LYS A 177 -0.57 7.75 -22.48
CA LYS A 177 -0.29 6.35 -22.14
C LYS A 177 0.52 5.72 -23.26
N LEU A 178 1.59 5.03 -22.91
CA LEU A 178 2.33 4.21 -23.89
C LEU A 178 1.44 3.06 -24.35
N LYS A 179 0.90 3.18 -25.57
CA LYS A 179 0.26 2.05 -26.23
C LYS A 179 1.35 1.12 -26.75
N ARG A 180 1.51 -0.02 -26.09
CA ARG A 180 2.40 -1.08 -26.59
C ARG A 180 1.75 -1.65 -27.86
N LYS A 181 2.47 -1.61 -28.98
CA LYS A 181 2.03 -2.31 -30.19
C LYS A 181 2.29 -3.80 -29.96
N TYR A 182 1.23 -4.58 -29.82
CA TYR A 182 1.32 -6.03 -29.76
C TYR A 182 1.48 -6.59 -31.18
N ASN A 183 2.30 -7.63 -31.31
CA ASN A 183 2.49 -8.30 -32.60
C ASN A 183 1.17 -9.00 -32.99
N LYS A 184 0.52 -8.54 -34.07
CA LYS A 184 -0.76 -9.10 -34.54
C LYS A 184 -0.65 -10.60 -34.82
N ARG A 185 0.47 -11.04 -35.40
CA ARG A 185 0.76 -12.45 -35.67
C ARG A 185 0.80 -13.29 -34.39
N ALA A 186 1.28 -12.74 -33.28
CA ALA A 186 1.28 -13.43 -32.00
C ALA A 186 -0.15 -13.66 -31.48
N ILE A 187 -1.01 -12.65 -31.58
CA ILE A 187 -2.41 -12.73 -31.17
C ILE A 187 -3.15 -13.79 -32.02
N GLU A 188 -2.95 -13.77 -33.33
CA GLU A 188 -3.52 -14.73 -34.27
C GLU A 188 -3.12 -16.17 -33.94
N LEU A 189 -1.82 -16.42 -33.74
CA LEU A 189 -1.30 -17.77 -33.45
C LEU A 189 -1.78 -18.32 -32.10
N ILE A 190 -1.87 -17.47 -31.06
CA ILE A 190 -2.42 -17.87 -29.76
C ILE A 190 -3.91 -18.21 -29.86
N ASN A 191 -4.68 -17.42 -30.63
CA ASN A 191 -6.10 -17.69 -30.87
C ASN A 191 -6.29 -18.96 -31.71
N LYS A 192 -5.42 -19.20 -32.70
CA LYS A 192 -5.40 -20.43 -33.52
C LYS A 192 -5.17 -21.65 -32.65
N PHE A 193 -4.13 -21.62 -31.80
CA PHE A 193 -3.89 -22.68 -30.80
C PHE A 193 -5.12 -22.94 -29.95
N THR A 194 -5.71 -21.88 -29.38
CA THR A 194 -6.85 -21.98 -28.47
C THR A 194 -8.08 -22.60 -29.14
N LYS A 195 -8.31 -22.28 -30.43
CA LYS A 195 -9.40 -22.86 -31.22
C LYS A 195 -9.19 -24.35 -31.50
N LEU A 196 -7.95 -24.76 -31.78
CA LEU A 196 -7.62 -26.14 -32.14
C LEU A 196 -7.52 -27.06 -30.91
N ASN A 197 -6.87 -26.60 -29.85
CA ASN A 197 -6.42 -27.44 -28.73
C ASN A 197 -7.11 -27.12 -27.39
N GLY A 198 -7.94 -26.07 -27.34
CA GLY A 198 -8.62 -25.65 -26.11
C GLY A 198 -7.69 -25.01 -25.07
N ALA A 199 -7.91 -25.33 -23.79
CA ALA A 199 -7.24 -24.69 -22.66
C ALA A 199 -5.88 -25.31 -22.36
N SER A 200 -4.81 -24.50 -22.41
CA SER A 200 -3.45 -24.92 -22.05
C SER A 200 -2.61 -23.80 -21.44
N GLY A 201 -1.57 -24.20 -20.69
CA GLY A 201 -0.61 -23.29 -20.05
C GLY A 201 0.20 -22.48 -21.06
N ALA A 202 0.62 -21.27 -20.69
CA ALA A 202 1.30 -20.34 -21.60
C ALA A 202 2.65 -20.85 -22.13
N ARG A 203 3.34 -21.72 -21.39
CA ARG A 203 4.57 -22.39 -21.86
C ARG A 203 4.28 -23.36 -23.01
N ASN A 204 3.22 -24.15 -22.88
CA ASN A 204 2.82 -25.12 -23.92
C ASN A 204 2.35 -24.40 -25.18
N VAL A 205 1.62 -23.29 -25.04
CA VAL A 205 1.24 -22.44 -26.19
C VAL A 205 2.49 -21.85 -26.87
N SER A 206 3.45 -21.36 -26.08
CA SER A 206 4.72 -20.82 -26.57
C SER A 206 5.55 -21.87 -27.34
N SER A 207 5.68 -23.09 -26.80
CA SER A 207 6.33 -24.21 -27.47
C SER A 207 5.61 -24.55 -28.77
N TRP A 208 4.29 -24.79 -28.72
CA TRP A 208 3.53 -25.15 -29.91
C TRP A 208 3.66 -24.14 -31.04
N ILE A 209 3.62 -22.83 -30.74
CA ILE A 209 3.80 -21.80 -31.76
C ILE A 209 5.22 -21.83 -32.33
N THR A 210 6.22 -22.08 -31.50
CA THR A 210 7.62 -22.21 -31.94
C THR A 210 7.77 -23.41 -32.87
N ASP A 211 7.26 -24.57 -32.45
CA ASP A 211 7.41 -25.84 -33.13
C ASP A 211 6.61 -25.89 -34.46
N ASN A 212 5.42 -25.29 -34.51
CA ASN A 212 4.51 -25.39 -35.66
C ASN A 212 4.57 -24.20 -36.62
N HIS A 213 5.11 -23.05 -36.18
CA HIS A 213 5.10 -21.82 -36.96
C HIS A 213 6.47 -21.14 -37.07
N ALA A 214 7.51 -21.71 -36.47
CA ALA A 214 8.86 -21.13 -36.40
C ALA A 214 8.85 -19.68 -35.88
N VAL A 215 7.87 -19.32 -35.04
CA VAL A 215 7.77 -18.00 -34.42
C VAL A 215 8.05 -18.12 -32.93
N ASN A 216 9.12 -17.47 -32.47
CA ASN A 216 9.47 -17.46 -31.06
C ASN A 216 8.65 -16.41 -30.31
N ILE A 217 7.66 -16.86 -29.52
CA ILE A 217 6.85 -16.01 -28.64
C ILE A 217 7.05 -16.49 -27.22
N SER A 218 7.66 -15.67 -26.36
CA SER A 218 7.84 -16.05 -24.96
C SER A 218 6.51 -16.28 -24.23
N TYR A 219 6.48 -17.24 -23.30
CA TYR A 219 5.31 -17.49 -22.44
C TYR A 219 4.87 -16.24 -21.65
N LYS A 220 5.79 -15.30 -21.36
CA LYS A 220 5.49 -14.02 -20.71
C LYS A 220 4.58 -13.15 -21.59
N ILE A 221 4.83 -13.10 -22.89
CA ILE A 221 3.99 -12.38 -23.86
C ILE A 221 2.62 -13.06 -23.95
N VAL A 222 2.56 -14.39 -23.98
CA VAL A 222 1.29 -15.14 -23.98
C VAL A 222 0.45 -14.80 -22.75
N ASN A 223 1.07 -14.80 -21.56
CA ASN A 223 0.40 -14.40 -20.31
C ASN A 223 -0.04 -12.93 -20.32
N GLU A 224 0.80 -12.01 -20.78
CA GLU A 224 0.46 -10.59 -20.89
C GLU A 224 -0.75 -10.38 -21.81
N LEU A 225 -0.77 -11.02 -22.98
CA LEU A 225 -1.88 -10.93 -23.94
C LEU A 225 -3.19 -11.50 -23.36
N ARG A 226 -3.12 -12.60 -22.61
CA ARG A 226 -4.27 -13.21 -21.91
C ARG A 226 -4.81 -12.29 -20.82
N ASN A 227 -3.94 -11.77 -19.96
CA ASN A 227 -4.32 -10.87 -18.86
C ASN A 227 -4.97 -9.58 -19.36
N ASN A 228 -4.46 -9.05 -20.48
CA ASN A 228 -5.02 -7.87 -21.15
C ASN A 228 -6.27 -8.18 -21.99
N LYS A 229 -6.80 -9.41 -21.95
CA LYS A 229 -7.98 -9.87 -22.71
C LYS A 229 -7.87 -9.66 -24.23
N LEU A 230 -6.64 -9.69 -24.77
CA LEU A 230 -6.38 -9.51 -26.20
C LEU A 230 -6.46 -10.83 -27.00
N VAL A 231 -6.53 -11.96 -26.31
CA VAL A 231 -6.69 -13.31 -26.88
C VAL A 231 -7.82 -14.04 -26.16
N LYS A 232 -8.47 -14.99 -26.83
CA LYS A 232 -9.56 -15.77 -26.25
C LYS A 232 -9.03 -16.67 -25.13
N LEU A 233 -9.68 -16.62 -23.97
CA LEU A 233 -9.49 -17.60 -22.92
C LEU A 233 -10.56 -18.69 -23.07
N PRO A 234 -10.18 -19.96 -23.30
CA PRO A 234 -11.14 -21.05 -23.34
C PRO A 234 -11.71 -21.23 -21.93
N LYS A 235 -13.00 -20.92 -21.77
CA LYS A 235 -13.74 -21.27 -20.56
C LYS A 235 -14.02 -22.76 -20.62
N ILE A 236 -13.41 -23.54 -19.72
CA ILE A 236 -13.82 -24.93 -19.51
C ILE A 236 -15.21 -24.86 -18.87
N LYS A 237 -16.27 -25.16 -19.62
CA LYS A 237 -17.57 -25.47 -19.04
C LYS A 237 -17.41 -26.79 -18.30
N ARG A 238 -17.12 -26.75 -17.00
CA ARG A 238 -17.34 -27.92 -16.14
C ARG A 238 -18.85 -28.11 -16.09
N VAL A 239 -19.36 -29.18 -16.68
CA VAL A 239 -20.73 -29.62 -16.45
C VAL A 239 -20.77 -30.02 -14.98
N ALA A 240 -21.24 -29.13 -14.12
CA ALA A 240 -21.57 -29.52 -12.76
C ALA A 240 -22.60 -30.64 -12.89
N LYS A 241 -22.29 -31.84 -12.35
CA LYS A 241 -23.32 -32.87 -12.19
C LYS A 241 -24.46 -32.18 -11.43
N LYS A 242 -25.60 -31.98 -12.08
CA LYS A 242 -26.82 -31.61 -11.38
C LYS A 242 -27.12 -32.79 -10.47
N TYR A 243 -26.82 -32.65 -9.17
CA TYR A 243 -27.40 -33.53 -8.19
C TYR A 243 -28.91 -33.27 -8.22
N THR A 244 -29.63 -34.17 -8.87
CA THR A 244 -31.10 -34.24 -8.91
C THR A 244 -31.60 -34.84 -7.60
N SER A 245 -31.25 -34.24 -6.47
CA SER A 245 -32.02 -34.42 -5.25
C SER A 245 -32.95 -33.22 -5.13
N GLN A 246 -34.26 -33.46 -5.16
CA GLN A 246 -35.21 -32.47 -4.67
C GLN A 246 -34.79 -32.14 -3.24
N ARG A 247 -34.23 -30.94 -3.04
CA ARG A 247 -33.95 -30.43 -1.70
C ARG A 247 -35.31 -30.25 -1.02
N GLY A 248 -35.49 -30.87 0.15
CA GLY A 248 -36.74 -30.86 0.90
C GLY A 248 -37.00 -29.52 1.59
N ASN A 249 -37.27 -29.57 2.91
CA ASN A 249 -37.62 -28.43 3.74
C ASN A 249 -36.42 -27.53 4.05
N VAL A 250 -35.95 -26.78 3.07
CA VAL A 250 -34.85 -25.82 3.26
C VAL A 250 -35.34 -24.62 4.07
N VAL A 251 -34.74 -24.40 5.23
CA VAL A 251 -35.02 -23.24 6.10
C VAL A 251 -33.97 -22.12 5.92
N PRO A 252 -34.27 -20.88 6.34
CA PRO A 252 -33.32 -19.77 6.28
C PRO A 252 -32.04 -20.01 7.11
N ASP A 253 -30.98 -19.30 6.75
CA ASP A 253 -29.74 -19.26 7.52
C ASP A 253 -29.81 -18.14 8.57
N LEU A 254 -30.01 -18.54 9.83
CA LEU A 254 -30.08 -17.65 10.98
C LEU A 254 -28.70 -17.28 11.53
N ILE A 255 -27.66 -18.06 11.20
CA ILE A 255 -26.28 -17.85 11.69
C ILE A 255 -25.52 -16.87 10.80
N LYS A 256 -25.56 -17.07 9.48
CA LYS A 256 -24.74 -16.33 8.51
C LYS A 256 -23.26 -16.30 8.94
N LYS A 257 -22.77 -15.17 9.43
CA LYS A 257 -21.39 -14.99 9.91
C LYS A 257 -21.29 -14.78 11.43
N ASP A 258 -22.39 -14.84 12.15
CA ASP A 258 -22.39 -14.71 13.61
C ASP A 258 -22.25 -16.09 14.26
N PHE A 259 -21.01 -16.52 14.46
CA PHE A 259 -20.70 -17.78 15.14
C PHE A 259 -20.72 -17.68 16.67
N LYS A 260 -20.90 -16.48 17.24
CA LYS A 260 -20.78 -16.28 18.69
C LYS A 260 -22.06 -16.73 19.40
N SER A 261 -21.93 -17.62 20.37
CA SER A 261 -23.02 -17.98 21.29
C SER A 261 -23.11 -16.97 22.43
N GLN A 262 -24.32 -16.53 22.77
CA GLN A 262 -24.55 -15.56 23.86
C GLN A 262 -24.61 -16.26 25.22
N TYR A 263 -25.25 -17.43 25.26
CA TYR A 263 -25.39 -18.28 26.42
C TYR A 263 -25.17 -19.75 26.03
N ASN A 264 -25.08 -20.61 27.05
CA ASN A 264 -24.87 -22.04 26.87
C ASN A 264 -26.02 -22.67 26.06
N PHE A 265 -25.73 -23.51 25.08
CA PHE A 265 -26.72 -24.11 24.16
C PHE A 265 -27.50 -23.13 23.27
N HIS A 266 -27.08 -21.86 23.16
CA HIS A 266 -27.71 -20.91 22.23
C HIS A 266 -27.61 -21.37 20.77
N LYS A 267 -26.42 -21.84 20.35
CA LYS A 267 -26.14 -22.32 18.99
C LYS A 267 -25.51 -23.69 19.08
N ILE A 268 -26.10 -24.63 18.36
CA ILE A 268 -25.71 -26.02 18.30
C ILE A 268 -25.47 -26.35 16.84
N GLY A 269 -24.25 -26.75 16.50
CA GLY A 269 -23.94 -27.14 15.13
C GLY A 269 -23.97 -28.65 14.98
N LEU A 270 -24.61 -29.10 13.91
CA LEU A 270 -24.75 -30.49 13.53
C LEU A 270 -24.08 -30.72 12.17
N ASP A 271 -23.30 -31.79 12.05
CA ASP A 271 -22.66 -32.17 10.79
C ASP A 271 -22.28 -33.66 10.78
N GLY A 272 -22.40 -34.27 9.61
CA GLY A 272 -22.01 -35.66 9.37
C GLY A 272 -20.56 -35.75 8.93
N SER A 273 -19.76 -36.59 9.61
CA SER A 273 -18.36 -36.82 9.27
C SER A 273 -18.05 -38.31 9.23
N TYR A 274 -17.35 -38.73 8.17
CA TYR A 274 -16.95 -40.12 8.02
C TYR A 274 -15.64 -40.42 8.76
N LEU A 275 -15.63 -41.54 9.45
CA LEU A 275 -14.49 -42.17 10.10
C LEU A 275 -14.06 -43.39 9.28
N ASP A 276 -12.78 -43.43 8.90
CA ASP A 276 -12.19 -44.54 8.16
C ASP A 276 -11.50 -45.48 9.16
N LEU A 277 -12.08 -46.67 9.35
CA LEU A 277 -11.71 -47.64 10.38
C LEU A 277 -11.26 -48.97 9.76
N ILE A 278 -10.58 -49.78 10.56
CA ILE A 278 -10.30 -51.18 10.28
C ILE A 278 -10.96 -52.00 11.40
N ILE A 279 -12.07 -52.68 11.08
CA ILE A 279 -12.82 -53.49 12.03
C ILE A 279 -12.68 -54.95 11.64
N ASN A 280 -12.17 -55.80 12.55
CA ASN A 280 -11.88 -57.21 12.25
C ASN A 280 -11.05 -57.40 10.97
N GLY A 281 -10.03 -56.56 10.81
CA GLY A 281 -9.14 -56.56 9.63
C GLY A 281 -9.76 -56.05 8.33
N LYS A 282 -11.04 -55.63 8.33
CA LYS A 282 -11.72 -55.10 7.15
C LYS A 282 -11.82 -53.57 7.22
N LYS A 283 -11.55 -52.91 6.09
CA LYS A 283 -11.78 -51.47 5.96
C LYS A 283 -13.28 -51.18 6.06
N THR A 284 -13.67 -50.40 7.04
CA THR A 284 -15.04 -50.02 7.30
C THR A 284 -15.12 -48.50 7.41
N LYS A 285 -16.06 -47.92 6.67
CA LYS A 285 -16.33 -46.48 6.73
C LYS A 285 -17.63 -46.27 7.50
N ILE A 286 -17.55 -45.56 8.62
CA ILE A 286 -18.69 -45.25 9.48
C ILE A 286 -18.96 -43.74 9.42
N LEU A 287 -20.21 -43.35 9.21
CA LEU A 287 -20.66 -41.98 9.40
C LEU A 287 -20.94 -41.74 10.88
N GLY A 288 -20.33 -40.71 11.45
CA GLY A 288 -20.77 -40.12 12.71
C GLY A 288 -21.51 -38.82 12.45
N GLU A 289 -22.74 -38.73 12.92
CA GLU A 289 -23.54 -37.51 12.94
C GLU A 289 -23.28 -36.81 14.27
N PHE A 290 -22.55 -35.69 14.27
CA PHE A 290 -22.02 -35.07 15.47
C PHE A 290 -22.66 -33.72 15.76
N ALA A 291 -23.07 -33.51 17.02
CA ALA A 291 -23.64 -32.27 17.49
C ALA A 291 -22.74 -31.60 18.53
N TYR A 292 -22.43 -30.33 18.31
CA TYR A 292 -21.57 -29.54 19.20
C TYR A 292 -22.29 -28.31 19.72
N ASN A 293 -22.18 -28.09 21.02
CA ASN A 293 -22.55 -26.81 21.61
C ASN A 293 -21.43 -25.80 21.34
N TRP A 294 -21.72 -24.75 20.57
CA TRP A 294 -20.70 -23.79 20.14
C TRP A 294 -20.18 -22.89 21.27
N TYR A 295 -20.90 -22.82 22.41
CA TYR A 295 -20.50 -21.99 23.54
C TYR A 295 -19.26 -22.53 24.25
N ASN A 296 -19.30 -23.80 24.68
CA ASN A 296 -18.22 -24.51 25.36
C ASN A 296 -17.38 -25.40 24.42
N ARG A 297 -17.86 -25.66 23.20
CA ARG A 297 -17.25 -26.56 22.20
C ARG A 297 -17.27 -28.03 22.59
N ASP A 298 -18.26 -28.41 23.40
CA ASP A 298 -18.46 -29.80 23.80
C ASP A 298 -19.31 -30.54 22.77
N MET A 299 -19.03 -31.82 22.57
CA MET A 299 -19.90 -32.70 21.80
C MET A 299 -21.05 -33.15 22.70
N ILE A 300 -22.28 -32.79 22.36
CA ILE A 300 -23.45 -33.00 23.23
C ILE A 300 -24.34 -34.16 22.78
N ALA A 301 -24.24 -34.55 21.51
CA ALA A 301 -24.92 -35.71 20.97
C ALA A 301 -24.13 -36.25 19.78
N TYR A 302 -24.21 -37.56 19.57
CA TYR A 302 -23.64 -38.21 18.41
C TYR A 302 -24.34 -39.54 18.14
N ASN A 303 -24.47 -39.90 16.87
CA ASN A 303 -24.93 -41.22 16.46
C ASN A 303 -24.16 -41.71 15.26
N PHE A 304 -24.03 -43.03 15.15
CA PHE A 304 -23.28 -43.67 14.08
C PHE A 304 -24.18 -44.48 13.16
N ASP A 305 -23.85 -44.48 11.87
CA ASP A 305 -24.45 -45.32 10.84
C ASP A 305 -23.42 -45.61 9.74
N PHE A 306 -23.72 -46.49 8.80
CA PHE A 306 -22.85 -46.77 7.65
C PHE A 306 -23.01 -45.75 6.52
N SER A 307 -24.10 -44.98 6.52
CA SER A 307 -24.41 -44.00 5.48
C SER A 307 -25.26 -42.85 5.98
N GLU A 308 -25.17 -41.71 5.30
CA GLU A 308 -25.98 -40.53 5.63
C GLU A 308 -27.45 -40.80 5.28
N ASN A 309 -28.31 -40.70 6.29
CA ASN A 309 -29.74 -40.86 6.14
C ASN A 309 -30.49 -40.04 7.20
N SER A 310 -31.78 -39.81 6.98
CA SER A 310 -32.59 -38.97 7.88
C SER A 310 -32.80 -39.58 9.27
N GLN A 311 -32.62 -40.90 9.45
CA GLN A 311 -32.83 -41.55 10.75
C GLN A 311 -31.70 -41.22 11.72
N VAL A 312 -30.44 -41.31 11.28
CA VAL A 312 -29.29 -40.95 12.13
C VAL A 312 -29.33 -39.48 12.54
N VAL A 313 -29.69 -38.59 11.61
CA VAL A 313 -29.91 -37.15 11.88
C VAL A 313 -31.03 -36.94 12.90
N SER A 314 -32.18 -37.59 12.68
CA SER A 314 -33.35 -37.46 13.56
C SER A 314 -33.05 -37.93 14.98
N LYS A 315 -32.31 -39.04 15.11
CA LYS A 315 -31.87 -39.57 16.40
C LYS A 315 -30.94 -38.59 17.12
N THR A 316 -29.95 -38.03 16.42
CA THR A 316 -29.05 -37.02 17.00
C THR A 316 -29.81 -35.76 17.41
N ILE A 317 -30.80 -35.30 16.64
CA ILE A 317 -31.65 -34.16 17.03
C ILE A 317 -32.43 -34.44 18.31
N MET A 318 -33.02 -35.63 18.43
CA MET A 318 -33.72 -36.03 19.66
C MET A 318 -32.78 -36.05 20.87
N ASP A 319 -31.54 -36.55 20.71
CA ASP A 319 -30.54 -36.53 21.77
C ASP A 319 -30.14 -35.10 22.17
N ILE A 320 -29.99 -34.18 21.20
CA ILE A 320 -29.78 -32.75 21.47
C ILE A 320 -30.92 -32.20 22.33
N ILE A 321 -32.18 -32.44 21.92
CA ILE A 321 -33.36 -31.94 22.61
C ILE A 321 -33.39 -32.45 24.04
N ASN A 322 -33.14 -33.75 24.25
CA ASN A 322 -33.09 -34.37 25.58
C ASN A 322 -32.02 -33.73 26.47
N VAL A 323 -30.81 -33.52 25.94
CA VAL A 323 -29.71 -32.90 26.69
C VAL A 323 -30.04 -31.46 27.05
N VAL A 324 -30.49 -30.64 26.10
CA VAL A 324 -30.74 -29.21 26.28
C VAL A 324 -31.95 -28.95 27.20
N SER A 325 -32.97 -29.81 27.15
CA SER A 325 -34.16 -29.68 27.99
C SER A 325 -33.84 -29.72 29.49
N ASN A 326 -32.72 -30.34 29.89
CA ASN A 326 -32.26 -30.36 31.28
C ASN A 326 -31.73 -29.00 31.79
N TYR A 327 -31.45 -28.04 30.90
CA TYR A 327 -30.78 -26.78 31.23
C TYR A 327 -31.70 -25.55 31.23
N LYS A 328 -33.03 -25.74 31.11
CA LYS A 328 -34.04 -24.65 31.10
C LYS A 328 -33.65 -23.50 30.14
N VAL A 329 -33.27 -23.85 28.92
CA VAL A 329 -32.88 -22.89 27.89
C VAL A 329 -34.13 -22.44 27.13
N ASP A 330 -34.36 -21.13 27.06
CA ASP A 330 -35.55 -20.57 26.41
C ASP A 330 -35.55 -20.79 24.89
N TYR A 331 -34.36 -20.77 24.28
CA TYR A 331 -34.21 -20.83 22.83
C TYR A 331 -32.86 -21.38 22.38
N SER A 332 -32.88 -22.31 21.42
CA SER A 332 -31.70 -22.91 20.80
C SER A 332 -31.82 -22.95 19.28
N ILE A 333 -30.73 -22.58 18.60
CA ILE A 333 -30.58 -22.70 17.15
C ILE A 333 -29.80 -23.97 16.83
N ILE A 334 -30.40 -24.87 16.04
CA ILE A 334 -29.71 -26.03 15.47
C ILE A 334 -29.27 -25.67 14.04
N GLN A 335 -27.96 -25.49 13.85
CA GLN A 335 -27.34 -25.18 12.57
C GLN A 335 -26.88 -26.45 11.85
N MET A 336 -27.27 -26.60 10.59
CA MET A 336 -26.83 -27.70 9.72
C MET A 336 -26.59 -27.24 8.28
N ASP A 337 -26.18 -28.15 7.41
CA ASP A 337 -26.09 -27.89 5.98
C ASP A 337 -27.44 -28.16 5.27
N ARG A 338 -27.46 -28.05 3.93
CA ARG A 338 -28.65 -28.35 3.10
C ARG A 338 -28.60 -29.76 2.50
N GLY A 339 -27.99 -30.70 3.22
CA GLY A 339 -27.94 -32.11 2.87
C GLY A 339 -29.33 -32.73 2.74
N THR A 340 -29.42 -33.83 2.00
CA THR A 340 -30.71 -34.50 1.75
C THR A 340 -31.29 -35.12 3.02
N ALA A 341 -30.45 -35.64 3.92
CA ALA A 341 -30.90 -36.17 5.21
C ALA A 341 -31.45 -35.06 6.12
N ASN A 342 -30.72 -33.95 6.18
CA ASN A 342 -31.03 -32.76 6.98
C ASN A 342 -32.32 -32.05 6.54
N THR A 343 -32.64 -32.06 5.25
CA THR A 343 -33.84 -31.40 4.69
C THR A 343 -35.09 -32.30 4.67
N SER A 344 -35.05 -33.46 5.31
CA SER A 344 -36.15 -34.43 5.31
C SER A 344 -37.39 -33.96 6.08
N ASN A 345 -38.56 -34.53 5.76
CA ASN A 345 -39.80 -34.27 6.51
C ASN A 345 -39.73 -34.77 7.96
N ILE A 346 -38.96 -35.83 8.22
CA ILE A 346 -38.81 -36.38 9.58
C ILE A 346 -38.15 -35.35 10.50
N VAL A 347 -37.06 -34.72 10.03
CA VAL A 347 -36.36 -33.66 10.76
C VAL A 347 -37.29 -32.47 11.01
N LYS A 348 -38.04 -32.03 9.99
CA LYS A 348 -39.01 -30.94 10.13
C LYS A 348 -40.06 -31.27 11.20
N ASN A 349 -40.68 -32.44 11.11
CA ASN A 349 -41.74 -32.86 12.03
C ASN A 349 -41.24 -32.95 13.47
N ILE A 350 -39.99 -33.36 13.70
CA ILE A 350 -39.39 -33.35 15.04
C ILE A 350 -39.29 -31.92 15.57
N ILE A 351 -38.67 -31.00 14.82
CA ILE A 351 -38.48 -29.62 15.28
C ILE A 351 -39.80 -28.90 15.55
N GLU A 352 -40.83 -29.14 14.74
CA GLU A 352 -42.16 -28.54 14.94
C GLU A 352 -42.83 -28.94 16.27
N CYS A 353 -42.45 -30.09 16.85
CA CYS A 353 -42.93 -30.53 18.16
C CYS A 353 -42.25 -29.81 19.35
N TYR A 354 -41.14 -29.09 19.12
CA TYR A 354 -40.34 -28.48 20.17
C TYR A 354 -40.11 -26.98 19.92
N PRO A 355 -41.00 -26.09 20.40
CA PRO A 355 -41.00 -24.66 20.03
C PRO A 355 -39.76 -23.88 20.50
N ASN A 356 -39.01 -24.40 21.48
CA ASN A 356 -37.77 -23.79 21.97
C ASN A 356 -36.57 -24.05 21.05
N PHE A 357 -36.73 -24.88 20.02
CA PHE A 357 -35.69 -25.17 19.04
C PHE A 357 -36.08 -24.62 17.68
N VAL A 358 -35.12 -23.96 17.02
CA VAL A 358 -35.27 -23.55 15.63
C VAL A 358 -34.24 -24.24 14.77
N LEU A 359 -34.65 -24.58 13.56
CA LEU A 359 -33.75 -25.10 12.54
C LEU A 359 -33.14 -23.93 11.74
N SER A 360 -31.84 -24.01 11.46
CA SER A 360 -31.12 -23.07 10.60
C SER A 360 -30.21 -23.83 9.65
N MET A 361 -30.20 -23.43 8.37
CA MET A 361 -29.47 -24.14 7.32
C MET A 361 -28.54 -23.23 6.52
N SER A 362 -27.27 -23.63 6.47
CA SER A 362 -26.20 -22.92 5.76
C SER A 362 -26.56 -22.67 4.30
N GLU A 363 -26.32 -21.44 3.81
CA GLU A 363 -26.49 -21.13 2.39
C GLU A 363 -25.59 -21.99 1.49
N ALA A 364 -26.12 -22.42 0.34
CA ALA A 364 -25.39 -23.28 -0.58
C ALA A 364 -24.10 -22.58 -1.08
N GLY A 365 -22.95 -23.23 -0.90
CA GLY A 365 -21.64 -22.69 -1.27
C GLY A 365 -20.98 -21.79 -0.22
N PHE A 366 -21.61 -21.65 0.96
CA PHE A 366 -21.06 -20.88 2.08
C PHE A 366 -20.81 -21.75 3.31
N LYS A 367 -19.69 -21.49 4.01
CA LYS A 367 -19.27 -22.23 5.21
C LYS A 367 -19.89 -21.66 6.48
N HIS A 368 -21.22 -21.57 6.54
CA HIS A 368 -21.91 -21.05 7.72
C HIS A 368 -22.06 -22.09 8.86
N ASN A 369 -21.58 -23.32 8.63
CA ASN A 369 -21.33 -24.36 9.65
C ASN A 369 -19.82 -24.53 9.98
N ALA A 370 -18.99 -23.54 9.65
CA ALA A 370 -17.52 -23.64 9.79
C ALA A 370 -17.02 -24.04 11.19
N PRO A 371 -17.62 -23.58 12.32
CA PRO A 371 -17.22 -24.03 13.65
C PRO A 371 -17.35 -25.55 13.80
N THR A 372 -18.45 -26.12 13.32
CA THR A 372 -18.71 -27.56 13.37
C THR A 372 -17.75 -28.33 12.47
N GLU A 373 -17.53 -27.90 11.23
CA GLU A 373 -16.53 -28.53 10.33
C GLU A 373 -15.14 -28.56 10.98
N SER A 374 -14.77 -27.48 11.66
CA SER A 374 -13.48 -27.37 12.35
C SER A 374 -13.40 -28.31 13.57
N LEU A 375 -14.49 -28.42 14.34
CA LEU A 375 -14.59 -29.34 15.48
C LEU A 375 -14.56 -30.80 15.03
N ASN A 376 -15.24 -31.14 13.94
CA ASN A 376 -15.19 -32.47 13.32
C ASN A 376 -13.75 -32.88 12.99
N GLY A 377 -12.99 -31.99 12.34
CA GLY A 377 -11.57 -32.23 12.05
C GLY A 377 -10.76 -32.46 13.33
N TRP A 378 -10.93 -31.59 14.32
CA TRP A 378 -10.16 -31.64 15.56
C TRP A 378 -10.47 -32.87 16.44
N PHE A 379 -11.74 -33.24 16.58
CA PHE A 379 -12.17 -34.43 17.32
C PHE A 379 -11.69 -35.71 16.62
N LYS A 380 -11.81 -35.78 15.28
CA LYS A 380 -11.34 -36.91 14.49
C LYS A 380 -9.84 -37.13 14.62
N GLU A 381 -9.05 -36.06 14.46
CA GLU A 381 -7.59 -36.11 14.62
C GLU A 381 -7.20 -36.54 16.04
N SER A 382 -7.84 -35.97 17.05
CA SER A 382 -7.57 -36.30 18.46
C SER A 382 -7.93 -37.74 18.80
N PHE A 383 -9.07 -38.25 18.31
CA PHE A 383 -9.51 -39.62 18.53
C PHE A 383 -8.50 -40.61 17.94
N PHE A 384 -8.12 -40.42 16.67
CA PHE A 384 -7.20 -41.34 16.01
C PHE A 384 -5.78 -41.27 16.55
N ALA A 385 -5.34 -40.11 17.05
CA ALA A 385 -4.05 -40.00 17.72
C ALA A 385 -4.01 -40.80 19.03
N GLU A 386 -5.14 -40.93 19.73
CA GLU A 386 -5.21 -41.57 21.04
C GLU A 386 -5.54 -43.06 20.96
N TYR A 387 -6.52 -43.44 20.14
CA TYR A 387 -7.06 -44.80 20.07
C TYR A 387 -6.67 -45.56 18.79
N GLY A 388 -6.03 -44.89 17.83
CA GLY A 388 -5.75 -45.47 16.52
C GLY A 388 -7.02 -45.72 15.70
N ASN A 389 -6.89 -46.41 14.56
CA ASN A 389 -7.99 -46.68 13.63
C ASN A 389 -8.33 -48.17 13.48
N ILE A 390 -7.80 -49.05 14.33
CA ILE A 390 -7.97 -50.50 14.27
C ILE A 390 -8.76 -50.96 15.49
N PHE A 391 -9.84 -51.71 15.28
CA PHE A 391 -10.73 -52.22 16.32
C PHE A 391 -11.13 -53.68 16.03
N LEU A 392 -11.37 -54.48 17.08
CA LEU A 392 -11.87 -55.85 17.02
C LEU A 392 -13.38 -55.91 16.74
N SER A 393 -14.14 -54.86 17.04
CA SER A 393 -15.57 -54.83 16.72
C SER A 393 -16.11 -53.41 16.64
N ILE A 394 -17.32 -53.26 16.06
CA ILE A 394 -18.06 -52.00 16.11
C ILE A 394 -18.33 -51.60 17.56
N GLN A 395 -18.69 -52.56 18.43
CA GLN A 395 -18.97 -52.28 19.83
C GLN A 395 -17.74 -51.75 20.58
N GLU A 396 -16.56 -52.30 20.31
CA GLU A 396 -15.32 -51.78 20.87
C GLU A 396 -15.05 -50.34 20.43
N PHE A 397 -15.20 -50.06 19.13
CA PHE A 397 -15.10 -48.71 18.60
C PHE A 397 -16.06 -47.74 19.32
N LEU A 398 -17.33 -48.12 19.46
CA LEU A 398 -18.34 -47.31 20.15
C LEU A 398 -17.93 -47.04 21.60
N ASN A 399 -17.55 -48.07 22.36
CA ASN A 399 -17.12 -47.93 23.74
C ASN A 399 -15.90 -46.99 23.88
N LYS A 400 -14.94 -47.07 22.95
CA LYS A 400 -13.76 -46.19 22.93
C LYS A 400 -14.10 -44.76 22.53
N PHE A 401 -15.06 -44.59 21.63
CA PHE A 401 -15.55 -43.27 21.28
C PHE A 401 -16.27 -42.61 22.46
N ASP A 402 -17.10 -43.36 23.19
CA ASP A 402 -17.78 -42.86 24.40
C ASP A 402 -16.76 -42.41 25.47
N GLU A 403 -15.74 -43.24 25.73
CA GLU A 403 -14.63 -42.94 26.64
C GLU A 403 -13.91 -41.63 26.24
N PHE A 404 -13.63 -41.49 24.95
CA PHE A 404 -13.01 -40.29 24.38
C PHE A 404 -13.85 -39.04 24.59
N ILE A 405 -15.16 -39.09 24.32
CA ILE A 405 -16.06 -37.94 24.46
C ILE A 405 -16.18 -37.51 25.92
N ILE A 406 -16.35 -38.45 26.86
CA ILE A 406 -16.40 -38.15 28.30
C ILE A 406 -15.13 -37.42 28.75
N LYS A 407 -13.96 -37.95 28.37
CA LYS A 407 -12.66 -37.36 28.70
C LYS A 407 -12.50 -35.95 28.10
N ARG A 408 -12.89 -35.77 26.83
CA ARG A 408 -12.74 -34.48 26.13
C ARG A 408 -13.68 -33.40 26.63
N ASN A 409 -14.96 -33.72 26.84
CA ASN A 409 -15.92 -32.76 27.39
C ASN A 409 -15.54 -32.35 28.82
N SER A 410 -15.02 -33.27 29.62
CA SER A 410 -14.50 -32.96 30.97
C SER A 410 -13.34 -31.96 30.91
N LEU A 411 -12.39 -32.15 29.98
CA LEU A 411 -11.27 -31.23 29.77
C LEU A 411 -11.74 -29.85 29.28
N GLN A 412 -12.68 -29.79 28.33
CA GLN A 412 -13.22 -28.52 27.84
C GLN A 412 -13.94 -27.75 28.93
N THR A 413 -14.76 -28.44 29.72
CA THR A 413 -15.43 -27.85 30.90
C THR A 413 -14.42 -27.27 31.88
N TYR A 414 -13.32 -28.00 32.17
CA TYR A 414 -12.25 -27.49 33.02
C TYR A 414 -11.58 -26.24 32.44
N ILE A 415 -11.22 -26.25 31.15
CA ILE A 415 -10.57 -25.10 30.48
C ILE A 415 -11.49 -23.88 30.48
N TYR A 416 -12.78 -24.08 30.23
CA TYR A 416 -13.79 -23.02 30.26
C TYR A 416 -13.89 -22.40 31.67
N ASN A 417 -14.04 -23.23 32.71
CA ASN A 417 -14.15 -22.76 34.09
C ASN A 417 -12.88 -22.01 34.54
N LYS A 418 -11.69 -22.50 34.17
CA LYS A 418 -10.41 -21.84 34.46
C LYS A 418 -10.26 -20.46 33.80
N LYS A 419 -10.77 -20.30 32.57
CA LYS A 419 -10.75 -18.99 31.88
C LYS A 419 -11.74 -18.01 32.49
N ARG A 420 -12.89 -18.50 32.95
CA ARG A 420 -13.92 -17.67 33.61
C ARG A 420 -13.44 -17.12 34.96
N SER A 421 -12.71 -17.92 35.74
CA SER A 421 -12.13 -17.50 37.02
C SER A 421 -10.92 -16.57 36.91
N GLN A 422 -10.41 -16.30 35.70
CA GLN A 422 -9.35 -15.31 35.45
C GLN A 422 -9.89 -13.94 34.99
N ILE A 423 -11.20 -13.84 34.72
CA ILE A 423 -11.86 -12.63 34.22
C ILE A 423 -12.72 -11.96 35.32
N ILE A 424 -12.98 -12.68 36.42
CA ILE A 424 -13.52 -12.15 37.68
C ILE A 424 -12.31 -11.85 38.57
#